data_AF-A0A8S2RF03-F1
#
_entry.id   AF-A0A8S2RF03-F1
#
_cell.length_a   1.000
_cell.length_b   1.000
_cell.length_c   1.000
_cell.angle_alpha   90.00
_cell.angle_beta   90.00
_cell.angle_gamma   90.00
#
_symmetry.space_group_name_H-M   'P 1'
#
loop_
_entity.id
_entity.type
_entity.pdbx_description
1 polymer ?
#
loop_
_entity_poly.entity_id
_entity_poly.type
_entity_poly.pdbx_seq_one_letter_code
_entity_poly.pdbx_strand_id
1 'polypeptide(L)'
;MFCLPAYLLAIACIFISTTHGQFDYGLCPEGPTANIQDPKWRPVPPRFEIVTELVSGNEVWELSQAFSTTRDAILTSTTRGPIQFYYSFATSELFQVLTAVIGQQEVLKCFREPITTQTETSVITPKTLFAKPSILLGYDPRNQHNTAWGVRYDGDSVLRGIPINRFKSCFLVSDTQATVSATYYVSDPTKFIAYLPVNESIPLQIEVTTTSPRGGRESFVYNIFHYSPNPRQLEERQALETPAGVYCPNRTPTLPVPTNIPESSSANAELFVPNFNSSIISSKNFFDTNFQYTLFDIWYADPKGGPSWFHQTEVHDFAVGLSYRFNHSNYRCTVHDLDPSQNDAVSVDDNPSLLQLGSPQHIFLLDDMEYQYTGEKQCRDRVSCHVWIGEKALSNNSVEHREWYWATRVNGEPLTDWIPSKLVIKRYVSEVPVVNIELNIFNFRRRPMTIFEVDYTLANCYRALGPSGKKRLVR
;
A
#
# COMPACT_ATOMS: atom_id res chain seq x y z
N MET A 1 -19.67 -46.73 50.06
CA MET A 1 -18.89 -47.57 49.11
C MET A 1 -18.71 -46.73 47.85
N PHE A 2 -17.70 -45.85 47.76
CA PHE A 2 -16.28 -46.11 47.42
C PHE A 2 -16.19 -46.81 46.04
N CYS A 3 -15.61 -46.26 44.97
CA CYS A 3 -14.38 -45.46 44.87
C CYS A 3 -14.37 -44.49 43.67
N LEU A 4 -13.68 -43.36 43.86
CA LEU A 4 -13.08 -42.51 42.81
C LEU A 4 -11.95 -43.24 42.05
N PRO A 5 -11.59 -42.74 40.86
CA PRO A 5 -10.19 -42.40 40.59
C PRO A 5 -10.08 -40.94 40.12
N ALA A 6 -9.43 -40.08 40.91
CA ALA A 6 -8.00 -39.80 40.85
C ALA A 6 -7.66 -38.78 39.75
N TYR A 7 -7.91 -37.52 40.11
CA TYR A 7 -7.23 -36.33 39.58
C TYR A 7 -5.71 -36.53 39.72
N LEU A 8 -5.03 -36.73 38.61
CA LEU A 8 -3.58 -36.59 38.52
C LEU A 8 -3.30 -35.20 37.94
N LEU A 9 -2.90 -34.30 38.83
CA LEU A 9 -2.25 -33.02 38.55
C LEU A 9 -1.07 -33.27 37.58
N ALA A 10 -1.30 -33.06 36.28
CA ALA A 10 -0.24 -32.66 35.39
C ALA A 10 -0.09 -31.14 35.53
N ILE A 11 0.63 -30.71 36.58
CA ILE A 11 1.31 -29.43 36.55
C ILE A 11 2.30 -29.55 35.39
N ALA A 12 1.87 -29.13 34.21
CA ALA A 12 2.78 -28.73 33.16
C ALA A 12 3.54 -27.54 33.74
N CYS A 13 4.70 -27.81 34.33
CA CYS A 13 5.77 -26.85 34.41
C CYS A 13 6.07 -26.44 32.97
N ILE A 14 5.33 -25.45 32.47
CA ILE A 14 5.84 -24.56 31.45
C ILE A 14 7.01 -23.87 32.15
N PHE A 15 8.17 -24.53 32.13
CA PHE A 15 9.43 -23.83 32.18
C PHE A 15 9.36 -22.92 30.96
N ILE A 16 8.93 -21.68 31.21
CA ILE A 16 9.39 -20.54 30.43
C ILE A 16 10.89 -20.58 30.66
N SER A 17 11.59 -21.33 29.81
CA SER A 17 13.02 -21.23 29.64
C SER A 17 13.22 -19.81 29.17
N THR A 18 13.38 -18.89 30.12
CA THR A 18 14.01 -17.61 29.88
C THR A 18 15.45 -17.95 29.53
N THR A 19 15.68 -18.32 28.27
CA THR A 19 17.02 -18.31 27.69
C THR A 19 17.46 -16.86 27.71
N HIS A 20 18.01 -16.41 28.83
CA HIS A 20 18.91 -15.28 28.83
C HIS A 20 20.01 -15.69 27.88
N GLY A 21 20.02 -15.15 26.66
CA GLY A 21 21.08 -15.48 25.74
C GLY A 21 22.38 -15.00 26.37
N GLN A 22 23.24 -15.97 26.69
CA GLN A 22 24.59 -15.67 27.10
C GLN A 22 25.36 -15.25 25.87
N PHE A 23 26.05 -14.13 25.99
CA PHE A 23 26.99 -13.67 24.97
C PHE A 23 28.06 -14.76 24.75
N ASP A 24 28.19 -15.25 23.52
CA ASP A 24 29.15 -16.31 23.18
C ASP A 24 30.55 -15.71 22.99
N TYR A 25 31.35 -15.75 24.05
CA TYR A 25 32.74 -15.29 24.04
C TYR A 25 33.66 -16.14 23.14
N GLY A 26 33.25 -17.35 22.75
CA GLY A 26 33.99 -18.17 21.79
C GLY A 26 33.89 -17.65 20.36
N LEU A 27 32.74 -17.07 20.01
CA LEU A 27 32.50 -16.43 18.72
C LEU A 27 32.90 -14.94 18.71
N CYS A 28 32.72 -14.28 19.85
CA CYS A 28 32.93 -12.85 20.01
C CYS A 28 33.83 -12.59 21.23
N PRO A 29 35.16 -12.74 21.10
CA PRO A 29 36.07 -12.75 22.24
C PRO A 29 36.18 -11.41 23.00
N GLU A 30 35.75 -10.30 22.39
CA GLU A 30 35.91 -8.96 22.96
C GLU A 30 34.85 -8.57 24.01
N GLY A 31 33.72 -9.29 24.13
CA GLY A 31 32.68 -9.00 25.15
C GLY A 31 31.90 -7.68 24.94
N PRO A 32 30.81 -7.45 25.72
CA PRO A 32 30.10 -6.15 25.75
C PRO A 32 30.89 -5.07 26.51
N THR A 33 30.52 -3.79 26.35
CA THR A 33 31.15 -2.66 27.09
C THR A 33 31.13 -2.90 28.61
N ALA A 34 32.29 -2.87 29.26
CA ALA A 34 32.44 -3.11 30.70
C ALA A 34 32.56 -1.83 31.55
N ASN A 35 32.90 -0.68 30.96
CA ASN A 35 33.19 0.54 31.70
C ASN A 35 31.98 1.49 31.75
N ILE A 36 31.62 1.92 32.96
CA ILE A 36 30.48 2.84 33.23
C ILE A 36 30.73 4.24 32.65
N GLN A 37 31.99 4.64 32.49
CA GLN A 37 32.36 5.96 31.97
C GLN A 37 32.32 6.08 30.45
N ASP A 38 32.25 4.95 29.73
CA ASP A 38 32.26 4.97 28.27
C ASP A 38 30.93 5.54 27.74
N PRO A 39 30.95 6.21 26.56
CA PRO A 39 29.72 6.59 25.87
C PRO A 39 28.78 5.41 25.74
N LYS A 40 27.53 5.58 26.19
CA LYS A 40 26.51 4.53 26.03
C LYS A 40 26.01 4.51 24.61
N TRP A 41 25.98 3.33 24.00
CA TRP A 41 25.23 3.11 22.78
C TRP A 41 23.77 3.47 23.02
N ARG A 42 23.22 4.30 22.14
CA ARG A 42 21.80 4.60 22.13
C ARG A 42 21.17 3.80 21.01
N PRO A 43 20.14 2.99 21.30
CA PRO A 43 19.45 2.27 20.24
C PRO A 43 18.87 3.26 19.23
N VAL A 44 18.98 2.91 17.95
CA VAL A 44 18.25 3.60 16.87
C VAL A 44 16.76 3.54 17.21
N PRO A 45 15.94 4.57 16.93
CA PRO A 45 14.51 4.56 17.20
C PRO A 45 13.79 3.41 16.45
N PRO A 46 12.61 2.99 16.94
CA PRO A 46 11.84 1.87 16.38
C PRO A 46 11.33 2.10 14.96
N ARG A 47 11.54 3.31 14.45
CA ARG A 47 11.14 3.76 13.12
C ARG A 47 12.22 4.70 12.58
N PHE A 48 12.66 4.48 11.36
CA PHE A 48 13.64 5.32 10.70
C PHE A 48 13.57 5.19 9.19
N GLU A 49 14.11 6.20 8.51
CA GLU A 49 14.47 6.14 7.10
C GLU A 49 15.97 6.42 6.94
N ILE A 50 16.60 5.72 5.99
CA ILE A 50 18.00 5.91 5.64
C ILE A 50 18.21 5.74 4.14
N VAL A 51 19.23 6.42 3.63
CA VAL A 51 19.87 6.09 2.35
C VAL A 51 21.28 5.60 2.67
N THR A 52 21.68 4.49 2.07
CA THR A 52 22.96 3.85 2.34
C THR A 52 23.68 3.56 1.04
N GLU A 53 24.92 4.00 0.94
CA GLU A 53 25.84 3.51 -0.07
C GLU A 53 26.57 2.29 0.51
N LEU A 54 26.25 1.12 -0.03
CA LEU A 54 26.87 -0.15 0.32
C LEU A 54 28.06 -0.40 -0.60
N VAL A 55 29.25 -0.58 -0.03
CA VAL A 55 30.48 -0.88 -0.76
C VAL A 55 30.95 -2.30 -0.43
N SER A 56 31.25 -3.10 -1.44
CA SER A 56 31.85 -4.44 -1.32
C SER A 56 32.90 -4.65 -2.40
N GLY A 57 34.18 -4.72 -2.02
CA GLY A 57 35.27 -4.78 -3.01
C GLY A 57 35.22 -3.57 -3.95
N ASN A 58 34.96 -3.81 -5.24
CA ASN A 58 34.85 -2.76 -6.27
C ASN A 58 33.40 -2.42 -6.63
N GLU A 59 32.43 -3.04 -5.96
CA GLU A 59 31.01 -2.84 -6.23
C GLU A 59 30.43 -1.84 -5.23
N VAL A 60 29.54 -0.98 -5.74
CA VAL A 60 28.84 0.05 -4.96
C VAL A 60 27.36 -0.02 -5.29
N TRP A 61 26.52 -0.07 -4.26
CA TRP A 61 25.06 -0.06 -4.39
C TRP A 61 24.47 1.06 -3.56
N GLU A 62 23.39 1.66 -4.06
CA GLU A 62 22.57 2.58 -3.27
C GLU A 62 21.32 1.85 -2.78
N LEU A 63 21.09 1.91 -1.47
CA LEU A 63 19.98 1.31 -0.75
C LEU A 63 19.19 2.41 -0.05
N SER A 64 17.91 2.56 -0.35
CA SER A 64 17.01 3.38 0.46
C SER A 64 16.14 2.45 1.30
N GLN A 65 16.12 2.65 2.62
CA GLN A 65 15.35 1.83 3.55
C GLN A 65 14.40 2.69 4.38
N ALA A 66 13.13 2.30 4.41
CA ALA A 66 12.15 2.74 5.40
C ALA A 66 11.86 1.55 6.33
N PHE A 67 11.93 1.77 7.64
CA PHE A 67 11.77 0.71 8.62
C PHE A 67 10.81 1.12 9.73
N SER A 68 10.00 0.14 10.15
CA SER A 68 9.18 0.15 11.36
C SER A 68 9.26 -1.21 12.05
N THR A 69 8.87 -1.30 13.33
CA THR A 69 8.86 -2.57 14.08
C THR A 69 8.01 -3.68 13.45
N THR A 70 7.07 -3.34 12.57
CA THR A 70 6.16 -4.31 11.93
C THR A 70 6.45 -4.54 10.45
N ARG A 71 7.22 -3.63 9.82
CA ARG A 71 7.42 -3.60 8.36
C ARG A 71 8.76 -3.00 8.00
N ASP A 72 9.33 -3.47 6.90
CA ASP A 72 10.59 -2.98 6.36
C ASP A 72 10.45 -2.85 4.84
N ALA A 73 10.95 -1.78 4.25
CA ALA A 73 10.94 -1.57 2.81
C ALA A 73 12.32 -1.11 2.36
N ILE A 74 12.89 -1.79 1.36
CA ILE A 74 14.23 -1.53 0.85
C ILE A 74 14.15 -1.37 -0.66
N LEU A 75 14.53 -0.20 -1.15
CA LEU A 75 14.72 0.08 -2.57
C LEU A 75 16.22 -0.01 -2.89
N THR A 76 16.55 -0.79 -3.91
CA THR A 76 17.92 -0.89 -4.45
C THR A 76 17.89 -0.73 -5.96
N SER A 77 18.94 -0.14 -6.54
CA SER A 77 19.14 -0.11 -7.98
C SER A 77 20.06 -1.25 -8.43
N THR A 78 19.72 -1.93 -9.52
CA THR A 78 20.59 -2.94 -10.15
C THR A 78 20.82 -2.58 -11.62
N THR A 79 21.76 -3.26 -12.28
CA THR A 79 21.96 -3.11 -13.75
C THR A 79 20.72 -3.45 -14.57
N ARG A 80 19.74 -4.15 -13.98
CA ARG A 80 18.46 -4.54 -14.61
C ARG A 80 17.31 -3.60 -14.27
N GLY A 81 17.57 -2.53 -13.52
CA GLY A 81 16.57 -1.60 -13.01
C GLY A 81 16.41 -1.67 -11.49
N PRO A 82 15.56 -0.79 -10.92
CA PRO A 82 15.31 -0.78 -9.49
C PRO A 82 14.47 -1.98 -9.06
N ILE A 83 14.80 -2.53 -7.90
CA ILE A 83 14.06 -3.59 -7.22
C ILE A 83 13.67 -3.05 -5.85
N GLN A 84 12.40 -3.21 -5.48
CA GLN A 84 11.89 -2.85 -4.18
C GLN A 84 11.52 -4.12 -3.43
N PHE A 85 12.02 -4.25 -2.21
CA PHE A 85 11.72 -5.34 -1.29
C PHE A 85 10.84 -4.80 -0.18
N TYR A 86 9.74 -5.49 0.10
CA TYR A 86 8.84 -5.14 1.19
C TYR A 86 8.68 -6.36 2.09
N TYR A 87 8.95 -6.17 3.37
CA TYR A 87 8.82 -7.17 4.40
C TYR A 87 7.67 -6.76 5.33
N SER A 88 6.71 -7.66 5.50
CA SER A 88 5.65 -7.56 6.49
C SER A 88 5.85 -8.66 7.52
N PHE A 89 6.45 -8.32 8.66
CA PHE A 89 6.70 -9.29 9.73
C PHE A 89 5.40 -9.76 10.38
N ALA A 90 4.38 -8.90 10.41
CA ALA A 90 3.04 -9.25 10.92
C ALA A 90 2.36 -10.36 10.11
N THR A 91 2.56 -10.39 8.78
CA THR A 91 2.00 -11.43 7.90
C THR A 91 3.02 -12.50 7.51
N SER A 92 4.28 -12.37 7.92
CA SER A 92 5.40 -13.21 7.48
C SER A 92 5.56 -13.25 5.95
N GLU A 93 5.45 -12.09 5.30
CA GLU A 93 5.50 -11.96 3.83
C GLU A 93 6.63 -11.06 3.34
N LEU A 94 7.37 -11.55 2.35
CA LEU A 94 8.26 -10.76 1.52
C LEU A 94 7.59 -10.58 0.16
N PHE A 95 7.55 -9.37 -0.36
CA PHE A 95 7.25 -9.16 -1.76
C PHE A 95 8.27 -8.26 -2.44
N GLN A 96 8.58 -8.62 -3.67
CA GLN A 96 9.57 -7.97 -4.51
C GLN A 96 8.83 -7.30 -5.66
N VAL A 97 9.01 -6.00 -5.83
CA VAL A 97 8.48 -5.24 -6.97
C VAL A 97 9.64 -4.91 -7.88
N LEU A 98 9.64 -5.51 -9.07
CA LEU A 98 10.58 -5.20 -10.13
C LEU A 98 9.99 -4.17 -11.07
N THR A 99 10.76 -3.11 -11.33
CA THR A 99 10.43 -2.12 -12.35
C THR A 99 11.21 -2.44 -13.62
N ALA A 100 10.50 -2.82 -14.68
CA ALA A 100 11.06 -2.95 -16.02
C ALA A 100 10.62 -1.75 -16.87
N VAL A 101 11.49 -1.27 -17.76
CA VAL A 101 11.12 -0.25 -18.75
C VAL A 101 10.98 -0.93 -20.10
N ILE A 102 9.75 -0.97 -20.64
CA ILE A 102 9.45 -1.50 -21.97
C ILE A 102 9.08 -0.31 -22.86
N GLY A 103 9.99 0.07 -23.76
CA GLY A 103 9.84 1.30 -24.55
C GLY A 103 9.97 2.54 -23.68
N GLN A 104 8.89 3.32 -23.57
CA GLN A 104 8.81 4.52 -22.71
C GLN A 104 7.92 4.31 -21.47
N GLN A 105 7.46 3.08 -21.22
CA GLN A 105 6.55 2.77 -20.13
C GLN A 105 7.21 1.90 -19.08
N GLU A 106 6.96 2.25 -17.81
CA GLU A 106 7.34 1.44 -16.66
C GLU A 106 6.30 0.36 -16.43
N VAL A 107 6.79 -0.88 -16.30
CA VAL A 107 6.01 -2.08 -15.97
C VAL A 107 6.48 -2.55 -14.62
N LEU A 108 5.55 -2.63 -13.67
CA LEU A 108 5.80 -3.10 -12.32
C LEU A 108 5.31 -4.55 -12.20
N LYS A 109 6.18 -5.45 -11.76
CA LYS A 109 5.85 -6.85 -11.53
C LYS A 109 6.14 -7.24 -10.10
N CYS A 110 5.16 -7.86 -9.45
CA CYS A 110 5.29 -8.27 -8.06
C CYS A 110 5.47 -9.78 -7.92
N PHE A 111 6.38 -10.17 -7.04
CA PHE A 111 6.61 -11.56 -6.64
C PHE A 111 6.48 -11.66 -5.13
N ARG A 112 5.64 -12.57 -4.66
CA ARG A 112 5.48 -12.86 -3.23
C ARG A 112 6.26 -14.12 -2.86
N GLU A 113 6.97 -14.05 -1.75
CA GLU A 113 7.66 -15.16 -1.11
C GLU A 113 7.34 -15.16 0.38
N PRO A 114 7.23 -16.33 1.04
CA PRO A 114 7.15 -16.36 2.50
C PRO A 114 8.45 -15.83 3.09
N ILE A 115 8.34 -15.12 4.21
CA ILE A 115 9.52 -14.78 5.00
C ILE A 115 10.08 -16.08 5.57
N THR A 116 11.25 -16.45 5.08
CA THR A 116 12.14 -17.43 5.69
C THR A 116 13.22 -16.70 6.48
N THR A 117 13.87 -17.43 7.39
CA THR A 117 14.92 -16.87 8.23
C THR A 117 16.11 -16.33 7.41
N GLN A 118 16.38 -16.90 6.24
CA GLN A 118 17.37 -16.40 5.27
C GLN A 118 16.96 -15.05 4.65
N THR A 119 15.70 -14.94 4.19
CA THR A 119 15.16 -13.71 3.57
C THR A 119 14.97 -12.55 4.57
N GLU A 120 14.91 -12.84 5.86
CA GLU A 120 14.95 -11.80 6.89
C GLU A 120 16.32 -11.16 6.96
N THR A 121 17.39 -11.94 6.78
CA THR A 121 18.77 -11.49 6.96
C THR A 121 19.41 -10.88 5.72
N SER A 122 18.99 -11.27 4.52
CA SER A 122 19.56 -10.79 3.25
C SER A 122 18.50 -10.23 2.30
N VAL A 123 18.91 -9.22 1.52
CA VAL A 123 18.07 -8.54 0.52
C VAL A 123 18.31 -9.09 -0.89
N ILE A 124 19.51 -9.60 -1.20
CA ILE A 124 19.92 -9.87 -2.59
C ILE A 124 20.60 -11.25 -2.68
N THR A 125 19.80 -12.26 -3.08
CA THR A 125 20.22 -13.61 -3.52
C THR A 125 20.91 -14.52 -2.48
N PRO A 126 20.83 -15.86 -2.65
CA PRO A 126 21.48 -16.83 -1.75
C PRO A 126 23.02 -16.86 -1.80
N LYS A 127 23.67 -16.03 -2.64
CA LYS A 127 25.14 -16.06 -2.84
C LYS A 127 25.90 -14.94 -2.15
N THR A 128 25.26 -13.82 -1.82
CA THR A 128 25.91 -12.69 -1.16
C THR A 128 25.08 -12.27 0.05
N LEU A 129 25.65 -12.43 1.25
CA LEU A 129 24.94 -12.17 2.49
C LEU A 129 25.16 -10.72 2.93
N PHE A 130 24.43 -9.79 2.33
CA PHE A 130 24.40 -8.42 2.83
C PHE A 130 23.31 -8.29 3.89
N ALA A 131 23.70 -7.98 5.13
CA ALA A 131 22.78 -7.77 6.23
C ALA A 131 21.99 -6.47 6.03
N LYS A 132 20.67 -6.51 6.23
CA LYS A 132 19.83 -5.31 6.19
C LYS A 132 20.32 -4.28 7.21
N PRO A 133 20.31 -2.97 6.89
CA PRO A 133 20.68 -1.97 7.88
C PRO A 133 19.78 -1.99 9.11
N SER A 134 18.48 -2.27 8.99
CA SER A 134 17.57 -2.51 10.13
C SER A 134 18.12 -3.54 11.11
N ILE A 135 18.54 -4.70 10.60
CA ILE A 135 19.20 -5.72 11.42
C ILE A 135 20.48 -5.15 12.01
N LEU A 136 21.39 -4.61 11.20
CA LEU A 136 22.67 -4.09 11.67
C LEU A 136 22.51 -3.03 12.76
N LEU A 137 21.48 -2.20 12.70
CA LEU A 137 21.18 -1.11 13.64
C LEU A 137 20.45 -1.55 14.91
N GLY A 138 20.25 -2.86 15.11
CA GLY A 138 19.71 -3.39 16.36
C GLY A 138 18.36 -4.06 16.26
N TYR A 139 17.71 -4.01 15.09
CA TYR A 139 16.35 -4.53 14.90
C TYR A 139 16.37 -5.93 14.30
N ASP A 140 16.52 -6.93 15.18
CA ASP A 140 16.22 -8.32 14.82
C ASP A 140 15.06 -8.84 15.70
N PRO A 141 13.85 -8.98 15.14
CA PRO A 141 12.68 -9.46 15.89
C PRO A 141 12.86 -10.89 16.43
N ARG A 142 13.83 -11.65 15.93
CA ARG A 142 14.15 -13.01 16.37
C ARG A 142 15.24 -13.06 17.42
N ASN A 143 15.90 -11.94 17.72
CA ASN A 143 16.97 -11.92 18.70
C ASN A 143 16.42 -11.94 20.13
N GLN A 144 15.66 -13.00 20.44
CA GLN A 144 15.21 -13.38 21.78
C GLN A 144 16.40 -13.65 22.73
N HIS A 145 17.60 -13.81 22.16
CA HIS A 145 18.84 -14.12 22.88
C HIS A 145 19.72 -12.89 23.17
N ASN A 146 19.49 -11.73 22.56
CA ASN A 146 20.18 -10.49 22.95
C ASN A 146 19.15 -9.39 23.19
N THR A 147 18.53 -9.41 24.37
CA THR A 147 17.75 -8.29 24.90
C THR A 147 18.58 -7.01 25.05
N ALA A 148 19.91 -7.11 24.92
CA ALA A 148 20.82 -6.00 24.67
C ALA A 148 21.81 -6.46 23.59
N TRP A 149 21.78 -5.84 22.41
CA TRP A 149 22.88 -5.97 21.45
C TRP A 149 24.19 -5.65 22.17
N GLY A 150 25.07 -6.65 22.30
CA GLY A 150 26.35 -6.52 23.00
C GLY A 150 27.30 -5.63 22.22
N VAL A 151 27.14 -4.32 22.34
CA VAL A 151 28.02 -3.32 21.74
C VAL A 151 29.11 -2.94 22.73
N ARG A 152 30.35 -2.84 22.23
CA ARG A 152 31.54 -2.39 22.96
C ARG A 152 31.98 -1.03 22.45
N TYR A 153 32.13 -0.04 23.31
CA TYR A 153 32.81 1.20 22.93
C TYR A 153 34.27 0.92 22.54
N ASP A 154 34.69 1.43 21.38
CA ASP A 154 36.00 1.16 20.77
C ASP A 154 36.81 2.45 20.52
N GLY A 155 36.38 3.56 21.12
CA GLY A 155 37.09 4.84 21.14
C GLY A 155 36.45 5.95 20.31
N ASP A 156 36.97 7.16 20.50
CA ASP A 156 36.61 8.34 19.72
C ASP A 156 37.35 8.34 18.37
N SER A 157 36.75 8.97 17.35
CA SER A 157 37.42 9.21 16.07
C SER A 157 36.79 10.41 15.35
N VAL A 158 37.22 10.66 14.11
CA VAL A 158 36.63 11.65 13.21
C VAL A 158 36.32 10.97 11.88
N LEU A 159 35.07 11.07 11.42
CA LEU A 159 34.63 10.54 10.13
C LEU A 159 34.03 11.67 9.30
N ARG A 160 34.58 11.94 8.11
CA ARG A 160 34.11 13.03 7.23
C ARG A 160 34.07 14.41 7.93
N GLY A 161 35.02 14.65 8.84
CA GLY A 161 35.09 15.89 9.63
C GLY A 161 34.10 15.93 10.81
N ILE A 162 33.30 14.90 11.03
CA ILE A 162 32.35 14.79 12.14
C ILE A 162 33.02 14.02 13.29
N PRO A 163 33.08 14.58 14.51
CA PRO A 163 33.47 13.84 15.71
C PRO A 163 32.51 12.67 15.97
N ILE A 164 33.07 11.48 16.20
CA ILE A 164 32.29 10.25 16.36
C ILE A 164 32.72 9.41 17.56
N ASN A 165 31.78 8.59 18.01
CA ASN A 165 31.99 7.46 18.90
C ASN A 165 31.98 6.17 18.07
N ARG A 166 33.01 5.33 18.23
CA ARG A 166 33.09 4.03 17.56
C ARG A 166 32.61 2.92 18.49
N PHE A 167 31.78 2.01 17.97
CA PHE A 167 31.31 0.84 18.70
C PHE A 167 31.56 -0.42 17.90
N LYS A 168 31.82 -1.55 18.55
CA LYS A 168 31.93 -2.87 17.92
C LYS A 168 30.85 -3.81 18.43
N SER A 169 30.30 -4.63 17.57
CA SER A 169 29.40 -5.74 17.90
C SER A 169 29.81 -6.97 17.12
N CYS A 170 29.46 -8.12 17.66
CA CYS A 170 29.62 -9.40 16.99
C CYS A 170 28.44 -10.29 17.33
N PHE A 171 27.88 -10.96 16.33
CA PHE A 171 26.74 -11.85 16.50
C PHE A 171 26.74 -12.96 15.44
N LEU A 172 26.11 -14.09 15.78
CA LEU A 172 25.94 -15.23 14.89
C LEU A 172 24.58 -15.16 14.20
N VAL A 173 24.59 -15.28 12.87
CA VAL A 173 23.38 -15.50 12.07
C VAL A 173 23.19 -17.01 11.94
N SER A 174 22.31 -17.56 12.77
CA SER A 174 22.16 -19.01 12.95
C SER A 174 21.87 -19.78 11.65
N ASP A 175 21.04 -19.22 10.76
CA ASP A 175 20.59 -19.90 9.53
C ASP A 175 21.70 -20.15 8.52
N THR A 176 22.66 -19.23 8.45
CA THR A 176 23.79 -19.30 7.54
C THR A 176 25.07 -19.74 8.25
N GLN A 177 24.99 -19.94 9.57
CA GLN A 177 26.13 -20.15 10.46
C GLN A 177 27.22 -19.10 10.24
N ALA A 178 26.82 -17.87 9.87
CA ALA A 178 27.73 -16.79 9.58
C ALA A 178 27.95 -15.94 10.82
N THR A 179 29.21 -15.67 11.15
CA THR A 179 29.57 -14.70 12.19
C THR A 179 29.65 -13.32 11.54
N VAL A 180 28.87 -12.39 12.06
CA VAL A 180 28.85 -10.99 11.65
C VAL A 180 29.57 -10.16 12.70
N SER A 181 30.63 -9.46 12.28
CA SER A 181 31.34 -8.48 13.09
C SER A 181 31.07 -7.10 12.52
N ALA A 182 30.47 -6.20 13.31
CA ALA A 182 30.09 -4.87 12.88
C ALA A 182 30.82 -3.80 13.69
N THR A 183 31.36 -2.79 13.02
CA THR A 183 31.90 -1.57 13.63
C THR A 183 31.00 -0.40 13.25
N TYR A 184 30.39 0.23 14.24
CA TYR A 184 29.49 1.36 14.09
C TYR A 184 30.22 2.67 14.33
N TYR A 185 29.97 3.62 13.44
CA TYR A 185 30.48 4.97 13.51
C TYR A 185 29.28 5.90 13.69
N VAL A 186 29.09 6.41 14.92
CA VAL A 186 27.95 7.28 15.27
C VAL A 186 28.43 8.65 15.71
N SER A 187 27.70 9.72 15.39
CA SER A 187 28.08 11.07 15.79
C SER A 187 28.14 11.23 17.31
N ASP A 188 29.12 11.98 17.80
CA ASP A 188 29.21 12.38 19.20
C ASP A 188 28.29 13.59 19.44
N PRO A 189 27.16 13.43 20.16
CA PRO A 189 26.19 14.50 20.33
C PRO A 189 26.70 15.64 21.22
N THR A 190 27.83 15.45 21.92
CA THR A 190 28.47 16.47 22.76
C THR A 190 29.44 17.35 21.98
N LYS A 191 29.97 16.86 20.86
CA LYS A 191 30.96 17.55 20.00
C LYS A 191 30.39 17.93 18.64
N PHE A 192 29.27 17.34 18.23
CA PHE A 192 28.59 17.59 16.98
C PHE A 192 27.09 17.83 17.20
N ILE A 193 26.64 19.04 16.87
CA ILE A 193 25.22 19.40 16.95
C ILE A 193 24.61 19.17 15.57
N ALA A 194 23.83 18.10 15.44
CA ALA A 194 23.03 17.86 14.25
C ALA A 194 21.71 18.63 14.29
N TYR A 195 21.02 18.71 13.15
CA TYR A 195 19.66 19.29 13.04
C TYR A 195 18.55 18.40 13.64
N LEU A 196 18.91 17.29 14.28
CA LEU A 196 18.00 16.36 14.96
C LEU A 196 17.72 16.82 16.41
N PRO A 197 16.77 16.20 17.13
CA PRO A 197 16.53 16.52 18.53
C PRO A 197 17.82 16.56 19.36
N VAL A 198 17.90 17.52 20.28
CA VAL A 198 19.11 17.76 21.08
C VAL A 198 19.55 16.47 21.79
N ASN A 199 20.82 16.13 21.67
CA ASN A 199 21.48 14.96 22.26
C ASN A 199 21.29 13.61 21.55
N GLU A 200 20.84 13.54 20.30
CA GLU A 200 20.79 12.27 19.55
C GLU A 200 22.06 12.00 18.74
N SER A 201 22.53 10.75 18.76
CA SER A 201 23.62 10.27 17.88
C SER A 201 23.06 9.83 16.54
N ILE A 202 23.76 10.17 15.46
CA ILE A 202 23.41 9.80 14.09
C ILE A 202 24.33 8.66 13.64
N PRO A 203 23.79 7.56 13.11
CA PRO A 203 24.61 6.56 12.44
C PRO A 203 25.17 7.13 11.13
N LEU A 204 26.49 7.10 10.98
CA LEU A 204 27.20 7.67 9.82
C LEU A 204 27.79 6.59 8.93
N GLN A 205 28.28 5.50 9.51
CA GLN A 205 28.86 4.37 8.77
C GLN A 205 28.77 3.09 9.60
N ILE A 206 28.64 1.96 8.92
CA ILE A 206 28.78 0.63 9.51
C ILE A 206 29.76 -0.17 8.67
N GLU A 207 30.85 -0.63 9.27
CA GLU A 207 31.74 -1.61 8.62
C GLU A 207 31.36 -3.00 9.10
N VAL A 208 31.06 -3.89 8.17
CA VAL A 208 30.60 -5.25 8.49
C VAL A 208 31.56 -6.24 7.86
N THR A 209 32.09 -7.14 8.67
CA THR A 209 32.77 -8.35 8.19
C THR A 209 31.86 -9.53 8.47
N THR A 210 31.54 -10.30 7.44
CA THR A 210 30.84 -11.58 7.59
C THR A 210 31.82 -12.71 7.35
N THR A 211 31.78 -13.73 8.20
CA THR A 211 32.58 -14.96 8.03
C THR A 211 31.61 -16.13 8.02
N SER A 212 31.50 -16.84 6.89
CA SER A 212 30.64 -18.02 6.78
C SER A 212 31.45 -19.26 6.38
N PRO A 213 31.05 -20.47 6.83
CA PRO A 213 31.74 -21.71 6.46
C PRO A 213 31.79 -21.98 4.96
N ARG A 214 30.81 -21.46 4.19
CA ARG A 214 30.64 -21.72 2.75
C ARG A 214 31.10 -20.57 1.86
N GLY A 215 30.98 -19.32 2.31
CA GLY A 215 31.31 -18.11 1.55
C GLY A 215 32.65 -17.49 1.91
N GLY A 216 33.33 -17.98 2.95
CA GLY A 216 34.56 -17.37 3.42
C GLY A 216 34.30 -16.04 4.14
N ARG A 217 35.27 -15.12 4.05
CA ARG A 217 35.22 -13.81 4.70
C ARG A 217 34.89 -12.72 3.68
N GLU A 218 33.81 -12.00 3.91
CA GLU A 218 33.39 -10.86 3.09
C GLU A 218 33.34 -9.59 3.95
N SER A 219 33.65 -8.44 3.35
CA SER A 219 33.66 -7.15 4.04
C SER A 219 32.81 -6.15 3.28
N PHE A 220 32.00 -5.41 4.04
CA PHE A 220 31.05 -4.44 3.55
C PHE A 220 31.21 -3.13 4.30
N VAL A 221 31.02 -2.01 3.61
CA VAL A 221 30.95 -0.68 4.22
C VAL A 221 29.62 -0.06 3.85
N TYR A 222 28.81 0.26 4.85
CA TYR A 222 27.53 0.93 4.72
C TYR A 222 27.73 2.41 5.07
N ASN A 223 27.89 3.27 4.09
CA ASN A 223 27.93 4.72 4.29
C ASN A 223 26.51 5.24 4.41
N ILE A 224 26.13 5.76 5.58
CA ILE A 224 24.76 6.19 5.85
C ILE A 224 24.62 7.68 5.53
N PHE A 225 23.54 7.99 4.84
CA PHE A 225 23.09 9.30 4.40
C PHE A 225 21.59 9.46 4.69
N HIS A 226 21.13 10.71 4.74
CA HIS A 226 19.71 11.05 4.90
C HIS A 226 19.00 10.29 6.04
N TYR A 227 19.72 10.05 7.15
CA TYR A 227 19.13 9.41 8.32
C TYR A 227 18.04 10.30 8.92
N SER A 228 16.82 9.78 8.93
CA SER A 228 15.63 10.44 9.49
C SER A 228 15.08 9.55 10.60
N PRO A 229 15.36 9.87 11.88
CA PRO A 229 14.75 9.16 13.00
C PRO A 229 13.28 9.57 13.14
N ASN A 230 12.40 8.59 13.35
CA ASN A 230 10.95 8.83 13.50
C ASN A 230 10.39 9.71 12.36
N PRO A 231 10.54 9.28 11.10
CA PRO A 231 10.05 10.02 9.93
C PRO A 231 8.58 10.39 10.09
N ARG A 232 8.14 11.41 9.33
CA ARG A 232 6.74 11.84 9.35
C ARG A 232 5.89 10.62 9.03
N GLN A 233 4.90 10.37 9.89
CA GLN A 233 4.10 9.15 9.85
C GLN A 233 3.48 8.87 8.47
N LEU A 234 3.21 9.90 7.65
CA LEU A 234 2.65 9.73 6.32
C LEU A 234 3.68 9.25 5.28
N GLU A 235 4.86 9.86 5.25
CA GLU A 235 5.95 9.51 4.32
C GLU A 235 6.44 8.09 4.59
N GLU A 236 6.68 7.78 5.87
CA GLU A 236 7.07 6.44 6.34
C GLU A 236 6.02 5.39 5.95
N ARG A 237 4.75 5.66 6.24
CA ARG A 237 3.67 4.73 5.92
C ARG A 237 3.65 4.43 4.43
N GLN A 238 3.72 5.45 3.58
CA GLN A 238 3.68 5.23 2.13
C GLN A 238 4.88 4.43 1.61
N ALA A 239 6.08 4.68 2.15
CA ALA A 239 7.28 3.93 1.78
C ALA A 239 7.22 2.45 2.19
N LEU A 240 6.46 2.12 3.24
CA LEU A 240 6.26 0.76 3.76
C LEU A 240 5.08 0.01 3.12
N GLU A 241 4.36 0.63 2.19
CA GLU A 241 3.15 0.11 1.57
C GLU A 241 3.42 -0.29 0.12
N THR A 242 2.60 -1.20 -0.43
CA THR A 242 2.77 -1.64 -1.81
C THR A 242 2.55 -0.47 -2.77
N PRO A 243 3.42 -0.26 -3.78
CA PRO A 243 3.28 0.85 -4.72
C PRO A 243 1.92 0.88 -5.42
N ALA A 244 1.51 2.06 -5.88
CA ALA A 244 0.28 2.21 -6.65
C ALA A 244 0.34 1.45 -8.00
N GLY A 245 -0.72 0.74 -8.31
CA GLY A 245 -0.91 -0.09 -9.49
C GLY A 245 -0.23 -1.45 -9.43
N VAL A 246 0.27 -1.89 -8.26
CA VAL A 246 1.01 -3.15 -8.15
C VAL A 246 0.15 -4.22 -7.49
N TYR A 247 -0.33 -5.15 -8.31
CA TYR A 247 -0.97 -6.38 -7.83
C TYR A 247 0.09 -7.43 -7.51
N CYS A 248 -0.08 -8.12 -6.38
CA CYS A 248 0.86 -9.12 -5.88
C CYS A 248 0.09 -10.42 -5.62
N PRO A 249 0.19 -11.44 -6.47
CA PRO A 249 -0.64 -12.62 -6.33
C PRO A 249 -0.44 -13.30 -4.98
N ASN A 250 -1.54 -13.83 -4.42
CA ASN A 250 -1.57 -14.62 -3.19
C ASN A 250 -1.16 -13.87 -1.91
N ARG A 251 -1.30 -12.54 -1.80
CA ARG A 251 -1.08 -11.86 -0.51
C ARG A 251 -2.09 -12.29 0.54
N THR A 252 -1.64 -12.29 1.79
CA THR A 252 -2.50 -12.50 2.96
C THR A 252 -3.40 -11.27 3.13
N PRO A 253 -4.74 -11.42 3.11
CA PRO A 253 -5.64 -10.31 3.33
C PRO A 253 -5.45 -9.75 4.74
N THR A 254 -5.09 -8.47 4.86
CA THR A 254 -4.86 -7.80 6.14
C THR A 254 -6.02 -6.89 6.55
N LEU A 255 -6.81 -6.42 5.59
CA LEU A 255 -7.98 -5.58 5.84
C LEU A 255 -9.06 -5.89 4.79
N PRO A 256 -10.30 -6.25 5.19
CA PRO A 256 -11.38 -6.46 4.25
C PRO A 256 -11.79 -5.13 3.60
N VAL A 257 -12.34 -5.20 2.39
CA VAL A 257 -12.94 -4.02 1.74
C VAL A 257 -14.19 -3.60 2.53
N PRO A 258 -14.57 -2.31 2.52
CA PRO A 258 -15.80 -1.85 3.15
C PRO A 258 -17.02 -2.58 2.60
N THR A 259 -17.75 -3.27 3.47
CA THR A 259 -19.00 -3.95 3.12
C THR A 259 -20.23 -3.06 3.36
N ASN A 260 -20.10 -2.01 4.16
CA ASN A 260 -21.17 -1.10 4.57
C ASN A 260 -21.40 0.05 3.57
N ILE A 261 -21.40 -0.26 2.28
CA ILE A 261 -21.77 0.71 1.24
C ILE A 261 -23.28 0.94 1.33
N PRO A 262 -23.76 2.19 1.43
CA PRO A 262 -25.18 2.47 1.57
C PRO A 262 -25.96 2.04 0.31
N GLU A 263 -27.17 1.51 0.50
CA GLU A 263 -28.13 1.17 -0.56
C GLU A 263 -28.60 2.39 -1.38
N SER A 264 -28.42 3.59 -0.84
CA SER A 264 -28.73 4.84 -1.54
C SER A 264 -27.63 5.87 -1.31
N SER A 265 -27.09 6.45 -2.37
CA SER A 265 -26.12 7.53 -2.25
C SER A 265 -26.10 8.49 -3.43
N SER A 266 -25.56 9.68 -3.18
CA SER A 266 -25.27 10.67 -4.20
C SER A 266 -23.80 11.06 -4.13
N ALA A 267 -23.12 11.19 -5.26
CA ALA A 267 -21.76 11.69 -5.31
C ALA A 267 -21.51 12.48 -6.58
N ASN A 268 -20.55 13.38 -6.53
CA ASN A 268 -19.96 13.95 -7.73
C ASN A 268 -18.76 13.09 -8.12
N ALA A 269 -18.48 12.99 -9.41
CA ALA A 269 -17.30 12.32 -9.90
C ALA A 269 -16.62 13.09 -11.04
N GLU A 270 -15.32 12.89 -11.15
CA GLU A 270 -14.48 13.35 -12.26
C GLU A 270 -13.78 12.13 -12.85
N LEU A 271 -14.08 11.84 -14.11
CA LEU A 271 -13.48 10.77 -14.88
C LEU A 271 -12.39 11.36 -15.78
N PHE A 272 -11.17 10.85 -15.61
CA PHE A 272 -10.01 11.17 -16.41
C PHE A 272 -9.57 9.96 -17.22
N VAL A 273 -9.50 10.13 -18.54
CA VAL A 273 -9.04 9.11 -19.48
C VAL A 273 -7.89 9.71 -20.30
N PRO A 274 -6.61 9.44 -19.96
CA PRO A 274 -5.45 10.08 -20.58
C PRO A 274 -5.44 9.93 -22.11
N ASN A 275 -5.86 8.77 -22.61
CA ASN A 275 -5.85 8.44 -24.03
C ASN A 275 -6.99 9.11 -24.83
N PHE A 276 -7.89 9.86 -24.18
CA PHE A 276 -9.06 10.48 -24.78
C PHE A 276 -8.98 12.02 -24.72
N ASN A 277 -8.03 12.59 -25.47
CA ASN A 277 -7.76 14.03 -25.55
C ASN A 277 -7.56 14.74 -24.20
N SER A 278 -7.20 14.00 -23.14
CA SER A 278 -7.14 14.51 -21.76
C SER A 278 -8.43 15.20 -21.31
N SER A 279 -9.58 14.74 -21.81
CA SER A 279 -10.88 15.27 -21.39
C SER A 279 -11.22 14.82 -19.98
N ILE A 280 -11.67 15.77 -19.15
CA ILE A 280 -12.26 15.49 -17.83
C ILE A 280 -13.77 15.46 -18.03
N ILE A 281 -14.36 14.31 -17.78
CA ILE A 281 -15.81 14.15 -17.76
C ILE A 281 -16.25 14.29 -16.31
N SER A 282 -17.06 15.30 -16.03
CA SER A 282 -17.65 15.49 -14.70
C SER A 282 -19.04 14.89 -14.68
N SER A 283 -19.41 14.31 -13.55
CA SER A 283 -20.77 13.84 -13.35
C SER A 283 -21.28 14.04 -11.93
N LYS A 284 -22.59 14.13 -11.80
CA LYS A 284 -23.31 13.95 -10.55
C LYS A 284 -24.07 12.63 -10.68
N ASN A 285 -23.69 11.69 -9.84
CA ASN A 285 -24.22 10.33 -9.84
C ASN A 285 -25.11 10.13 -8.63
N PHE A 286 -26.16 9.36 -8.83
CA PHE A 286 -27.06 8.94 -7.79
C PHE A 286 -27.46 7.50 -8.06
N PHE A 287 -27.58 6.71 -7.00
CA PHE A 287 -28.24 5.40 -7.07
C PHE A 287 -29.08 5.15 -5.82
N ASP A 288 -30.16 4.41 -6.00
CA ASP A 288 -31.02 3.92 -4.91
C ASP A 288 -31.57 2.55 -5.28
N THR A 289 -31.05 1.52 -4.60
CA THR A 289 -31.41 0.14 -4.83
C THR A 289 -32.82 -0.20 -4.38
N ASN A 290 -33.38 0.53 -3.41
CA ASN A 290 -34.77 0.32 -2.97
C ASN A 290 -35.76 0.77 -4.04
N PHE A 291 -35.47 1.91 -4.69
CA PHE A 291 -36.29 2.39 -5.79
C PHE A 291 -35.92 1.78 -7.15
N GLN A 292 -34.78 1.08 -7.25
CA GLN A 292 -34.29 0.51 -8.50
C GLN A 292 -34.00 1.59 -9.56
N TYR A 293 -33.34 2.68 -9.14
CA TYR A 293 -32.96 3.81 -10.02
C TYR A 293 -31.49 4.17 -9.93
N THR A 294 -30.97 4.64 -11.07
CA THR A 294 -29.73 5.42 -11.14
C THR A 294 -29.96 6.70 -11.93
N LEU A 295 -29.21 7.75 -11.58
CA LEU A 295 -29.16 9.01 -12.33
C LEU A 295 -27.71 9.41 -12.52
N PHE A 296 -27.37 9.72 -13.76
CA PHE A 296 -26.07 10.24 -14.17
C PHE A 296 -26.30 11.59 -14.86
N ASP A 297 -25.92 12.68 -14.21
CA ASP A 297 -25.89 14.00 -14.84
C ASP A 297 -24.46 14.30 -15.27
N ILE A 298 -24.16 14.27 -16.56
CA ILE A 298 -22.81 14.21 -17.13
C ILE A 298 -22.54 15.46 -17.98
N TRP A 299 -21.39 16.09 -17.77
CA TRP A 299 -20.93 17.21 -18.57
C TRP A 299 -19.41 17.20 -18.81
N TYR A 300 -18.97 17.79 -19.91
CA TYR A 300 -17.54 18.00 -20.16
C TYR A 300 -17.13 19.36 -19.59
N ALA A 301 -16.06 19.40 -18.80
CA ALA A 301 -15.47 20.67 -18.42
C ALA A 301 -14.85 21.32 -19.68
N ASP A 302 -15.21 22.56 -20.01
CA ASP A 302 -14.52 23.32 -21.04
C ASP A 302 -13.14 23.72 -20.49
N PRO A 303 -12.02 23.29 -21.12
CA PRO A 303 -10.67 23.68 -20.70
C PRO A 303 -10.46 25.20 -20.64
N LYS A 304 -11.27 25.98 -21.38
CA LYS A 304 -11.21 27.45 -21.44
C LYS A 304 -12.25 28.15 -20.56
N GLY A 305 -13.03 27.39 -19.78
CA GLY A 305 -14.05 27.93 -18.86
C GLY A 305 -15.33 28.42 -19.55
N GLY A 306 -15.59 28.05 -20.80
CA GLY A 306 -16.87 28.28 -21.47
C GLY A 306 -17.96 27.27 -21.11
N PRO A 307 -19.19 27.47 -21.61
CA PRO A 307 -20.30 26.54 -21.39
C PRO A 307 -19.98 25.17 -22.01
N SER A 308 -20.28 24.10 -21.27
CA SER A 308 -20.08 22.74 -21.76
C SER A 308 -20.87 22.51 -23.04
N TRP A 309 -20.20 22.08 -24.11
CA TRP A 309 -20.85 21.76 -25.38
C TRP A 309 -21.66 20.46 -25.31
N PHE A 310 -21.41 19.63 -24.29
CA PHE A 310 -22.14 18.40 -24.02
C PHE A 310 -22.54 18.34 -22.55
N HIS A 311 -23.85 18.42 -22.31
CA HIS A 311 -24.47 18.19 -21.01
C HIS A 311 -25.68 17.29 -21.21
N GLN A 312 -25.66 16.12 -20.56
CA GLN A 312 -26.69 15.10 -20.67
C GLN A 312 -27.03 14.56 -19.28
N THR A 313 -28.32 14.44 -18.98
CA THR A 313 -28.78 13.64 -17.85
C THR A 313 -29.34 12.32 -18.35
N GLU A 314 -28.93 11.23 -17.73
CA GLU A 314 -29.40 9.88 -17.98
C GLU A 314 -30.02 9.31 -16.71
N VAL A 315 -31.20 8.71 -16.81
CA VAL A 315 -31.89 8.04 -15.71
C VAL A 315 -32.17 6.61 -16.12
N HIS A 316 -31.73 5.63 -15.34
CA HIS A 316 -32.08 4.23 -15.55
C HIS A 316 -33.16 3.84 -14.52
N ASP A 317 -34.30 3.37 -15.02
CA ASP A 317 -35.44 2.94 -14.25
C ASP A 317 -35.61 1.42 -14.42
N PHE A 318 -34.97 0.67 -13.53
CA PHE A 318 -34.98 -0.78 -13.56
C PHE A 318 -36.35 -1.36 -13.17
N ALA A 319 -37.17 -0.59 -12.45
CA ALA A 319 -38.53 -1.00 -12.11
C ALA A 319 -39.47 -1.01 -13.33
N VAL A 320 -39.17 -0.23 -14.38
CA VAL A 320 -39.94 -0.19 -15.63
C VAL A 320 -39.16 -0.82 -16.80
N GLY A 321 -37.86 -0.99 -16.69
CA GLY A 321 -37.01 -1.54 -17.75
C GLY A 321 -36.61 -0.51 -18.81
N LEU A 322 -36.61 0.78 -18.47
CA LEU A 322 -36.34 1.88 -19.42
C LEU A 322 -35.19 2.78 -18.97
N SER A 323 -34.49 3.37 -19.93
CA SER A 323 -33.56 4.49 -19.74
C SER A 323 -34.09 5.76 -20.40
N TYR A 324 -33.87 6.89 -19.74
CA TYR A 324 -34.26 8.22 -20.20
C TYR A 324 -33.01 9.07 -20.38
N ARG A 325 -32.80 9.63 -21.57
CA ARG A 325 -31.67 10.52 -21.85
C ARG A 325 -32.17 11.89 -22.24
N PHE A 326 -31.81 12.90 -21.45
CA PHE A 326 -32.14 14.29 -21.69
C PHE A 326 -30.89 15.08 -22.06
N ASN A 327 -30.86 15.63 -23.27
CA ASN A 327 -29.77 16.47 -23.75
C ASN A 327 -30.10 17.94 -23.46
N HIS A 328 -29.32 18.58 -22.59
CA HIS A 328 -29.55 19.97 -22.17
C HIS A 328 -29.24 20.98 -23.26
N SER A 329 -28.36 20.64 -24.22
CA SER A 329 -27.98 21.54 -25.31
C SER A 329 -29.09 21.75 -26.33
N ASN A 330 -29.94 20.74 -26.57
CA ASN A 330 -31.02 20.82 -27.56
C ASN A 330 -32.43 20.52 -27.00
N TYR A 331 -32.54 20.33 -25.69
CA TYR A 331 -33.79 20.02 -24.97
C TYR A 331 -34.54 18.80 -25.51
N ARG A 332 -33.83 17.84 -26.12
CA ARG A 332 -34.43 16.58 -26.60
C ARG A 332 -34.32 15.51 -25.53
N CYS A 333 -35.40 14.77 -25.37
CA CYS A 333 -35.43 13.53 -24.60
C CYS A 333 -35.53 12.33 -25.54
N THR A 334 -34.75 11.29 -25.27
CA THR A 334 -34.92 9.96 -25.87
C THR A 334 -35.19 8.93 -24.78
N VAL A 335 -35.95 7.90 -25.13
CA VAL A 335 -36.29 6.78 -24.25
C VAL A 335 -35.87 5.50 -24.94
N HIS A 336 -35.13 4.66 -24.24
CA HIS A 336 -34.64 3.38 -24.73
C HIS A 336 -34.98 2.29 -23.71
N ASP A 337 -35.06 1.05 -24.16
CA ASP A 337 -35.03 -0.09 -23.24
C ASP A 337 -33.67 -0.11 -22.53
N LEU A 338 -33.61 -0.65 -21.30
CA LEU A 338 -32.34 -0.80 -20.60
C LEU A 338 -31.39 -1.72 -21.36
N ASP A 339 -30.12 -1.32 -21.42
CA ASP A 339 -29.09 -2.06 -22.12
C ASP A 339 -28.37 -2.98 -21.11
N PRO A 340 -28.34 -4.31 -21.32
CA PRO A 340 -27.67 -5.25 -20.42
C PRO A 340 -26.15 -5.02 -20.31
N SER A 341 -25.56 -4.22 -21.20
CA SER A 341 -24.14 -3.85 -21.15
C SER A 341 -23.84 -2.64 -20.26
N GLN A 342 -24.85 -2.03 -19.63
CA GLN A 342 -24.65 -0.93 -18.69
C GLN A 342 -23.99 -1.44 -17.40
N ASN A 343 -23.07 -0.64 -16.84
CA ASN A 343 -22.27 -1.02 -15.67
C ASN A 343 -23.07 -1.14 -14.37
N ASP A 344 -24.29 -0.61 -14.33
CA ASP A 344 -25.20 -0.67 -13.19
C ASP A 344 -26.31 -1.73 -13.36
N ALA A 345 -26.32 -2.46 -14.47
CA ALA A 345 -27.31 -3.47 -14.78
C ALA A 345 -26.81 -4.90 -14.47
N VAL A 346 -27.65 -5.69 -13.79
CA VAL A 346 -27.41 -7.11 -13.53
C VAL A 346 -28.58 -7.93 -14.06
N SER A 347 -28.32 -9.06 -14.72
CA SER A 347 -29.37 -9.98 -15.16
C SER A 347 -29.97 -10.74 -13.99
N VAL A 348 -31.30 -10.85 -13.96
CA VAL A 348 -32.05 -11.63 -12.96
C VAL A 348 -32.12 -13.09 -13.40
N ASP A 349 -31.72 -14.04 -12.54
CA ASP A 349 -31.78 -15.48 -12.79
C ASP A 349 -31.17 -15.92 -14.15
N ASP A 350 -30.03 -15.32 -14.51
CA ASP A 350 -29.35 -15.52 -15.80
C ASP A 350 -30.19 -15.20 -17.04
N ASN A 351 -31.30 -14.47 -16.88
CA ASN A 351 -32.14 -14.02 -17.98
C ASN A 351 -31.66 -12.63 -18.47
N PRO A 352 -31.05 -12.53 -19.67
CA PRO A 352 -30.52 -11.27 -20.18
C PRO A 352 -31.60 -10.23 -20.51
N SER A 353 -32.87 -10.63 -20.58
CA SER A 353 -34.00 -9.72 -20.83
C SER A 353 -34.62 -9.13 -19.56
N LEU A 354 -34.26 -9.65 -18.37
CA LEU A 354 -34.71 -9.14 -17.09
C LEU A 354 -33.54 -8.51 -16.37
N LEU A 355 -33.52 -7.18 -16.30
CA LEU A 355 -32.45 -6.42 -15.68
C LEU A 355 -32.91 -5.84 -14.35
N GLN A 356 -32.03 -5.90 -13.37
CA GLN A 356 -32.16 -5.22 -12.08
C GLN A 356 -30.96 -4.32 -11.83
N LEU A 357 -31.14 -3.33 -10.97
CA LEU A 357 -30.03 -2.51 -10.51
C LEU A 357 -29.08 -3.39 -9.70
N GLY A 358 -27.78 -3.34 -10.03
CA GLY A 358 -26.74 -4.01 -9.27
C GLY A 358 -26.68 -3.55 -7.81
N SER A 359 -26.12 -4.40 -6.96
CA SER A 359 -25.86 -4.05 -5.56
C SER A 359 -24.93 -2.83 -5.45
N PRO A 360 -24.86 -2.18 -4.28
CA PRO A 360 -23.85 -1.13 -4.07
C PRO A 360 -22.42 -1.62 -4.39
N GLN A 361 -22.09 -2.87 -4.07
CA GLN A 361 -20.80 -3.46 -4.41
C GLN A 361 -20.60 -3.56 -5.93
N HIS A 362 -21.64 -3.93 -6.68
CA HIS A 362 -21.61 -3.95 -8.15
C HIS A 362 -21.36 -2.56 -8.74
N ILE A 363 -22.05 -1.53 -8.24
CA ILE A 363 -21.91 -0.14 -8.69
C ILE A 363 -20.48 0.38 -8.47
N PHE A 364 -19.82 -0.04 -7.38
CA PHE A 364 -18.42 0.29 -7.12
C PHE A 364 -17.43 -0.74 -7.69
N LEU A 365 -17.90 -1.67 -8.53
CA LEU A 365 -17.11 -2.65 -9.25
C LEU A 365 -16.29 -3.59 -8.35
N LEU A 366 -16.85 -3.98 -7.19
CA LEU A 366 -16.19 -4.77 -6.14
C LEU A 366 -16.56 -6.26 -6.14
N ASP A 367 -17.57 -6.67 -6.91
CA ASP A 367 -18.21 -7.97 -6.81
C ASP A 367 -17.69 -9.02 -7.80
N ASP A 368 -16.94 -8.61 -8.84
CA ASP A 368 -16.45 -9.48 -9.91
C ASP A 368 -14.95 -9.83 -9.82
N MET A 369 -14.28 -9.51 -8.70
CA MET A 369 -12.88 -9.84 -8.48
C MET A 369 -12.48 -9.96 -7.01
N GLU A 370 -11.45 -10.77 -6.78
CA GLU A 370 -10.74 -10.79 -5.50
C GLU A 370 -9.88 -9.53 -5.36
N TYR A 371 -9.79 -9.04 -4.13
CA TYR A 371 -9.05 -7.82 -3.80
C TYR A 371 -8.09 -8.07 -2.64
N GLN A 372 -6.97 -7.35 -2.66
CA GLN A 372 -5.99 -7.35 -1.59
C GLN A 372 -5.79 -5.92 -1.07
N TYR A 373 -5.64 -5.78 0.24
CA TYR A 373 -5.28 -4.50 0.84
C TYR A 373 -3.82 -4.17 0.52
N THR A 374 -3.58 -2.96 -0.01
CA THR A 374 -2.25 -2.48 -0.42
C THR A 374 -1.65 -1.48 0.55
N GLY A 375 -2.47 -0.89 1.43
CA GLY A 375 -1.99 0.08 2.39
C GLY A 375 -2.83 1.32 2.60
N GLU A 376 -2.34 2.20 3.47
CA GLU A 376 -2.82 3.58 3.57
C GLU A 376 -2.01 4.46 2.60
N LYS A 377 -2.69 5.17 1.71
CA LYS A 377 -2.09 6.10 0.74
C LYS A 377 -2.75 7.46 0.82
N GLN A 378 -2.04 8.51 0.42
CA GLN A 378 -2.65 9.81 0.22
C GLN A 378 -3.35 9.82 -1.16
N CYS A 379 -4.68 9.90 -1.16
CA CYS A 379 -5.48 9.88 -2.39
C CYS A 379 -5.70 11.28 -2.98
N ARG A 380 -5.72 12.31 -2.13
CA ARG A 380 -5.80 13.73 -2.47
C ARG A 380 -5.06 14.56 -1.40
N ASP A 381 -4.86 15.85 -1.63
CA ASP A 381 -4.25 16.74 -0.65
C ASP A 381 -4.92 16.59 0.72
N ARG A 382 -4.14 16.15 1.72
CA ARG A 382 -4.58 15.96 3.12
C ARG A 382 -5.68 14.93 3.34
N VAL A 383 -5.96 14.05 2.38
CA VAL A 383 -6.91 12.93 2.53
C VAL A 383 -6.14 11.62 2.54
N SER A 384 -6.19 10.90 3.66
CA SER A 384 -5.69 9.52 3.74
C SER A 384 -6.78 8.55 3.31
N CYS A 385 -6.41 7.60 2.47
CA CYS A 385 -7.27 6.52 2.01
C CYS A 385 -6.67 5.16 2.35
N HIS A 386 -7.52 4.22 2.76
CA HIS A 386 -7.20 2.80 2.64
C HIS A 386 -7.39 2.37 1.18
N VAL A 387 -6.49 1.51 0.69
CA VAL A 387 -6.44 1.14 -0.73
C VAL A 387 -6.45 -0.36 -0.91
N TRP A 388 -7.32 -0.84 -1.78
CA TRP A 388 -7.37 -2.23 -2.23
C TRP A 388 -7.05 -2.29 -3.72
N ILE A 389 -6.46 -3.38 -4.17
CA ILE A 389 -6.24 -3.69 -5.59
C ILE A 389 -6.75 -5.09 -5.91
N GLY A 390 -7.40 -5.24 -7.06
CA GLY A 390 -7.83 -6.52 -7.61
C GLY A 390 -7.30 -6.71 -9.02
N GLU A 391 -7.18 -7.98 -9.43
CA GLU A 391 -6.76 -8.37 -10.77
C GLU A 391 -7.80 -9.28 -11.40
N LYS A 392 -8.16 -8.99 -12.65
CA LYS A 392 -9.06 -9.82 -13.46
C LYS A 392 -8.43 -10.13 -14.80
N ALA A 393 -8.29 -11.42 -15.07
CA ALA A 393 -7.92 -11.90 -16.40
C ALA A 393 -9.08 -11.62 -17.37
N LEU A 394 -8.77 -10.99 -18.49
CA LEU A 394 -9.69 -10.73 -19.59
C LEU A 394 -9.32 -11.60 -20.80
N SER A 395 -10.11 -11.53 -21.88
CA SER A 395 -9.78 -12.20 -23.14
C SER A 395 -8.47 -11.65 -23.75
N ASN A 396 -7.88 -12.41 -24.67
CA ASN A 396 -6.71 -12.01 -25.47
C ASN A 396 -5.44 -11.69 -24.66
N ASN A 397 -5.15 -12.44 -23.60
CA ASN A 397 -4.00 -12.21 -22.70
C ASN A 397 -3.96 -10.78 -22.14
N SER A 398 -5.14 -10.18 -21.95
CA SER A 398 -5.24 -8.88 -21.28
C SER A 398 -5.61 -9.06 -19.81
N VAL A 399 -5.10 -8.16 -18.98
CA VAL A 399 -5.33 -8.17 -17.54
C VAL A 399 -5.82 -6.80 -17.14
N GLU A 400 -6.82 -6.75 -16.27
CA GLU A 400 -7.33 -5.51 -15.68
C GLU A 400 -6.98 -5.46 -14.21
N HIS A 401 -6.38 -4.36 -13.79
CA HIS A 401 -6.16 -4.01 -12.39
C HIS A 401 -7.13 -2.91 -12.00
N ARG A 402 -7.81 -3.09 -10.87
CA ARG A 402 -8.67 -2.07 -10.26
C ARG A 402 -8.14 -1.72 -8.90
N GLU A 403 -7.95 -0.43 -8.63
CA GLU A 403 -7.62 0.07 -7.30
C GLU A 403 -8.75 0.92 -6.72
N TRP A 404 -9.24 0.55 -5.55
CA TRP A 404 -10.28 1.29 -4.84
C TRP A 404 -9.68 2.02 -3.65
N TYR A 405 -9.96 3.31 -3.56
CA TYR A 405 -9.49 4.21 -2.51
C TYR A 405 -10.69 4.65 -1.67
N TRP A 406 -10.64 4.33 -0.38
CA TRP A 406 -11.65 4.74 0.59
C TRP A 406 -11.05 5.71 1.59
N ALA A 407 -11.52 6.95 1.59
CA ALA A 407 -11.09 7.98 2.51
C ALA A 407 -11.45 7.59 3.94
N THR A 408 -10.46 7.69 4.82
CA THR A 408 -10.60 7.37 6.25
C THR A 408 -10.19 8.52 7.15
N ARG A 409 -9.40 9.48 6.64
CA ARG A 409 -9.03 10.70 7.36
C ARG A 409 -9.01 11.93 6.45
N VAL A 410 -9.33 13.08 7.01
CA VAL A 410 -9.21 14.39 6.36
C VAL A 410 -8.48 15.34 7.30
N ASN A 411 -7.37 15.93 6.84
CA ASN A 411 -6.46 16.73 7.69
C ASN A 411 -5.96 15.97 8.93
N GLY A 412 -5.78 14.64 8.80
CA GLY A 412 -5.36 13.76 9.90
C GLY A 412 -6.49 13.29 10.82
N GLU A 413 -7.64 13.96 10.80
CA GLU A 413 -8.81 13.63 11.60
C GLU A 413 -9.56 12.42 11.01
N PRO A 414 -9.88 11.40 11.83
CA PRO A 414 -10.62 10.23 11.36
C PRO A 414 -12.05 10.59 10.95
N LEU A 415 -12.51 10.00 9.86
CA LEU A 415 -13.91 10.05 9.45
C LEU A 415 -14.71 9.03 10.25
N THR A 416 -15.98 9.35 10.54
CA THR A 416 -16.93 8.41 11.17
C THR A 416 -17.20 7.19 10.29
N ASP A 417 -17.00 7.36 8.99
CA ASP A 417 -17.39 6.46 7.95
C ASP A 417 -16.36 6.49 6.83
N TRP A 418 -16.08 5.33 6.24
CA TRP A 418 -15.21 5.29 5.07
C TRP A 418 -16.00 5.72 3.85
N ILE A 419 -15.40 6.60 3.05
CA ILE A 419 -16.05 7.25 1.92
C ILE A 419 -15.31 6.85 0.64
N PRO A 420 -15.99 6.33 -0.40
CA PRO A 420 -15.32 6.04 -1.66
C PRO A 420 -14.82 7.35 -2.26
N SER A 421 -13.52 7.42 -2.54
CA SER A 421 -12.86 8.68 -2.93
C SER A 421 -12.19 8.61 -4.30
N LYS A 422 -11.73 7.43 -4.72
CA LYS A 422 -11.08 7.25 -6.02
C LYS A 422 -11.14 5.79 -6.45
N LEU A 423 -11.27 5.58 -7.75
CA LEU A 423 -11.15 4.28 -8.43
C LEU A 423 -10.20 4.44 -9.61
N VAL A 424 -9.21 3.56 -9.71
CA VAL A 424 -8.27 3.53 -10.84
C VAL A 424 -8.41 2.19 -11.54
N ILE A 425 -8.63 2.20 -12.85
CA ILE A 425 -8.72 1.00 -13.68
C ILE A 425 -7.59 1.05 -14.69
N LYS A 426 -6.69 0.07 -14.65
CA LYS A 426 -5.61 -0.10 -15.63
C LYS A 426 -5.78 -1.40 -16.37
N ARG A 427 -5.78 -1.35 -17.70
CA ARG A 427 -5.81 -2.54 -18.54
C ARG A 427 -4.47 -2.72 -19.23
N TYR A 428 -3.93 -3.92 -19.14
CA TYR A 428 -2.66 -4.33 -19.73
C TYR A 428 -2.90 -5.32 -20.88
N VAL A 429 -2.15 -5.18 -21.97
CA VAL A 429 -2.06 -6.17 -23.05
C VAL A 429 -0.59 -6.51 -23.19
N SER A 430 -0.21 -7.77 -22.97
CA SER A 430 1.19 -8.20 -22.98
C SER A 430 2.09 -7.33 -22.08
N GLU A 431 1.65 -7.09 -20.84
CA GLU A 431 2.34 -6.27 -19.82
C GLU A 431 2.40 -4.75 -20.11
N VAL A 432 1.86 -4.28 -21.24
CA VAL A 432 1.83 -2.85 -21.61
C VAL A 432 0.47 -2.24 -21.25
N PRO A 433 0.38 -1.15 -20.45
CA PRO A 433 -0.88 -0.49 -20.16
C PRO A 433 -1.48 0.19 -21.40
N VAL A 434 -2.66 -0.26 -21.80
CA VAL A 434 -3.41 0.25 -22.96
C VAL A 434 -4.59 1.14 -22.57
N VAL A 435 -5.12 0.96 -21.35
CA VAL A 435 -6.19 1.79 -20.79
C VAL A 435 -5.78 2.20 -19.39
N ASN A 436 -5.95 3.48 -19.08
CA ASN A 436 -5.85 4.00 -17.73
C ASN A 436 -7.07 4.90 -17.51
N ILE A 437 -7.92 4.55 -16.56
CA ILE A 437 -9.10 5.30 -16.21
C ILE A 437 -8.96 5.68 -14.75
N GLU A 438 -9.08 6.97 -14.45
CA GLU A 438 -9.13 7.46 -13.08
C GLU A 438 -10.49 8.11 -12.83
N LEU A 439 -11.24 7.56 -11.89
CA LEU A 439 -12.50 8.11 -11.40
C LEU A 439 -12.27 8.68 -10.01
N ASN A 440 -12.34 9.99 -9.87
CA ASN A 440 -12.31 10.66 -8.58
C ASN A 440 -13.73 10.89 -8.07
N ILE A 441 -13.99 10.62 -6.80
CA ILE A 441 -15.32 10.70 -6.18
C ILE A 441 -15.26 11.73 -5.04
N PHE A 442 -16.23 12.64 -5.00
CA PHE A 442 -16.30 13.70 -3.98
C PHE A 442 -17.75 14.11 -3.71
N ASN A 443 -17.97 14.89 -2.65
CA ASN A 443 -19.31 15.25 -2.16
C ASN A 443 -20.24 14.03 -1.96
N PHE A 444 -19.67 12.89 -1.55
CA PHE A 444 -20.42 11.67 -1.27
C PHE A 444 -21.39 11.90 -0.11
N ARG A 445 -22.66 11.55 -0.30
CA ARG A 445 -23.72 11.67 0.71
C ARG A 445 -24.51 10.37 0.78
N ARG A 446 -24.67 9.87 2.01
CA ARG A 446 -25.56 8.76 2.34
C ARG A 446 -26.97 9.31 2.51
N ARG A 447 -27.72 9.42 1.42
CA ARG A 447 -29.12 9.85 1.48
C ARG A 447 -29.92 9.19 0.37
N PRO A 448 -31.19 8.87 0.64
CA PRO A 448 -32.12 8.44 -0.39
C PRO A 448 -32.34 9.57 -1.40
N MET A 449 -32.80 9.18 -2.58
CA MET A 449 -33.19 10.15 -3.59
C MET A 449 -34.40 10.88 -3.08
N THR A 450 -34.41 12.20 -3.27
CA THR A 450 -35.69 12.90 -3.14
C THR A 450 -36.45 12.72 -4.45
N ILE A 451 -37.75 12.46 -4.36
CA ILE A 451 -38.63 12.33 -5.53
C ILE A 451 -38.51 13.54 -6.47
N PHE A 452 -38.27 14.73 -5.90
CA PHE A 452 -38.07 15.98 -6.64
C PHE A 452 -36.85 15.97 -7.57
N GLU A 453 -35.76 15.29 -7.20
CA GLU A 453 -34.56 15.19 -8.04
C GLU A 453 -34.81 14.33 -9.29
N VAL A 454 -35.67 13.31 -9.17
CA VAL A 454 -36.09 12.44 -10.28
C VAL A 454 -37.17 13.12 -11.12
N ASP A 455 -38.19 13.64 -10.47
CA ASP A 455 -39.39 14.19 -11.10
C ASP A 455 -39.06 15.38 -12.00
N TYR A 456 -38.12 16.24 -11.63
CA TYR A 456 -37.73 17.36 -12.49
C TYR A 456 -37.18 16.87 -13.84
N THR A 457 -36.34 15.84 -13.80
CA THR A 457 -35.70 15.27 -14.99
C THR A 457 -36.72 14.50 -15.84
N LEU A 458 -37.51 13.63 -15.21
CA LEU A 458 -38.56 12.88 -15.89
C LEU A 458 -39.62 13.80 -16.47
N ALA A 459 -40.07 14.82 -15.73
CA ALA A 459 -41.07 15.78 -16.22
C ALA A 459 -40.62 16.51 -17.48
N ASN A 460 -39.32 16.83 -17.60
CA ASN A 460 -38.76 17.41 -18.83
C ASN A 460 -38.82 16.42 -19.99
N CYS A 461 -38.54 15.14 -19.74
CA CYS A 461 -38.73 14.07 -20.71
C CYS A 461 -40.20 13.90 -21.12
N TYR A 462 -41.14 13.85 -20.17
CA TYR A 462 -42.58 13.77 -20.44
C TYR A 462 -43.12 14.95 -21.25
N ARG A 463 -42.56 16.15 -21.05
CA ARG A 463 -42.92 17.34 -21.82
C ARG A 463 -42.34 17.29 -23.24
N ALA A 464 -41.11 16.80 -23.38
CA ALA A 464 -40.44 16.68 -24.67
C ALA A 464 -41.05 15.56 -25.55
N LEU A 465 -41.56 14.49 -24.94
CA LEU A 465 -42.25 13.41 -25.63
C LEU A 465 -43.68 13.85 -25.97
N GLY A 466 -43.94 14.05 -27.27
CA GLY A 466 -45.26 14.38 -27.79
C GLY A 466 -46.33 13.31 -27.46
N PRO A 467 -47.59 13.50 -27.90
CA PRO A 467 -48.72 12.63 -27.54
C PRO A 467 -48.52 11.13 -27.81
N SER A 468 -47.73 10.78 -28.84
CA SER A 468 -47.40 9.40 -29.20
C SER A 468 -46.38 8.75 -28.26
N GLY A 469 -45.44 9.52 -27.71
CA GLY A 469 -44.44 9.03 -26.74
C GLY A 469 -45.01 8.83 -25.34
N LYS A 470 -46.02 9.65 -24.96
CA LYS A 470 -46.69 9.54 -23.66
C LYS A 470 -47.36 8.19 -23.40
N LYS A 471 -47.79 7.48 -24.46
CA LYS A 471 -48.44 6.15 -24.33
C LYS A 471 -47.50 5.06 -23.81
N ARG A 472 -46.17 5.19 -23.94
CA ARG A 472 -45.20 4.23 -23.40
C ARG A 472 -44.91 4.41 -21.90
N LEU A 473 -45.35 5.52 -21.31
CA LEU A 473 -44.91 5.97 -19.99
C LEU A 473 -46.03 6.04 -18.95
N VAL A 474 -47.25 5.58 -19.28
CA VAL A 474 -48.34 5.52 -18.31
C VAL A 474 -48.18 4.23 -17.51
N ARG A 475 -47.81 4.36 -16.24
CA ARG A 475 -48.01 3.35 -15.19
C ARG A 475 -49.41 3.49 -14.62
#